data_AF-A0A804RJZ7-F1
#
_entry.id   AF-A0A804RJZ7-F1
#
_cell.length_a   1.000
_cell.length_b   1.000
_cell.length_c   1.000
_cell.angle_alpha   90.00
_cell.angle_beta   90.00
_cell.angle_gamma   90.00
#
_symmetry.space_group_name_H-M   'P 1'
#
loop_
_entity.id
_entity.type
_entity.pdbx_description
1 polymer ?
#
loop_
_entity_poly.entity_id
_entity_poly.type
_entity_poly.pdbx_seq_one_letter_code
_entity_poly.pdbx_strand_id
1 'polypeptide(L)'
;MRSATLLTICTLSALLLVARGSEKPSAAPPPVVAVGVAAASDLIRSGGHRYLDVRTEEEFRSGHVEDSLNVPYLFFTSQGREKNPKFIAQVAAGFDKEDNIVVVFLMNSTHSSSD
;
A
#
# COMPACT_ATOMS: atom_id res chain seq x y z
N MET A 1 -42.70 -9.31 -24.72
CA MET A 1 -41.97 -8.03 -24.94
C MET A 1 -41.05 -7.73 -23.73
N ARG A 2 -39.92 -8.45 -23.55
CA ARG A 2 -38.94 -8.18 -22.46
C ARG A 2 -37.48 -8.45 -22.85
N SER A 3 -37.20 -8.69 -24.13
CA SER A 3 -35.85 -9.09 -24.60
C SER A 3 -34.97 -7.90 -25.02
N ALA A 4 -35.56 -6.74 -25.28
CA ALA A 4 -34.82 -5.58 -25.82
C ALA A 4 -34.03 -4.81 -24.76
N THR A 5 -34.39 -4.94 -23.47
CA THR A 5 -33.76 -4.22 -22.35
C THR A 5 -32.43 -4.82 -21.92
N LEU A 6 -32.22 -6.13 -22.13
CA LEU A 6 -30.98 -6.80 -21.72
C LEU A 6 -29.82 -6.53 -22.70
N LEU A 7 -30.11 -6.47 -24.01
CA LEU A 7 -29.10 -6.16 -25.03
C LEU A 7 -28.56 -4.73 -24.92
N THR A 8 -29.38 -3.78 -24.47
CA THR A 8 -29.00 -2.37 -24.32
C THR A 8 -28.09 -2.12 -23.12
N ILE A 9 -28.13 -2.98 -22.09
CA ILE A 9 -27.23 -2.90 -20.93
C ILE A 9 -25.82 -3.40 -21.31
N CYS A 10 -25.73 -4.51 -22.07
CA CYS A 10 -24.45 -5.05 -22.52
C CYS A 10 -23.66 -4.09 -23.42
N THR A 11 -24.34 -3.30 -24.26
CA THR A 11 -23.67 -2.35 -25.16
C THR A 11 -23.14 -1.12 -24.42
N LEU A 12 -23.80 -0.66 -23.34
CA LEU A 12 -23.29 0.43 -22.49
C LEU A 12 -22.03 0.00 -21.73
N SER A 13 -21.98 -1.23 -21.21
CA SER A 13 -20.79 -1.75 -20.52
C SER A 13 -19.59 -1.88 -21.45
N ALA A 14 -19.80 -2.30 -22.69
CA ALA A 14 -18.73 -2.39 -23.69
C ALA A 14 -18.19 -1.00 -24.08
N LEU A 15 -19.04 0.02 -24.19
CA LEU A 15 -18.60 1.38 -24.51
C LEU A 15 -17.82 2.04 -23.36
N LEU A 16 -18.17 1.74 -22.10
CA LEU A 16 -17.44 2.23 -20.92
C LEU A 16 -16.05 1.59 -20.80
N LEU A 17 -15.88 0.35 -21.27
CA LEU A 17 -14.61 -0.36 -21.25
C LEU A 17 -13.62 0.16 -22.31
N VAL A 18 -14.11 0.73 -23.42
CA VAL A 18 -13.30 1.30 -24.51
C VAL A 18 -12.78 2.71 -24.18
N ALA A 19 -13.37 3.40 -23.20
CA ALA A 19 -12.99 4.77 -22.83
C ALA A 19 -11.86 4.88 -21.78
N ARG A 20 -11.33 3.77 -21.28
CA ARG A 20 -10.14 3.76 -20.40
C ARG A 20 -8.90 3.91 -21.28
N GLY A 21 -8.62 5.17 -21.62
CA GLY A 21 -7.57 5.59 -22.53
C GLY A 21 -6.20 5.01 -22.21
N SER A 22 -5.44 4.77 -23.28
CA SER A 22 -4.01 4.48 -23.22
C SER A 22 -3.26 5.67 -22.63
N GLU A 23 -3.14 5.72 -21.31
CA GLU A 23 -2.17 6.59 -20.66
C GLU A 23 -0.77 6.07 -21.00
N LYS A 24 -0.09 6.83 -21.85
CA LYS A 24 1.32 6.65 -22.18
C LYS A 24 2.10 6.62 -20.85
N PRO A 25 2.84 5.54 -20.53
CA PRO A 25 3.56 5.45 -19.27
C PRO A 25 4.54 6.62 -19.14
N SER A 26 4.29 7.49 -18.16
CA SER A 26 5.21 8.54 -17.76
C SER A 26 6.50 7.88 -17.28
N ALA A 27 7.64 8.30 -17.84
CA ALA A 27 8.94 7.63 -17.71
C ALA A 27 9.63 7.80 -16.35
N ALA A 28 8.91 8.19 -15.30
CA ALA A 28 9.42 8.26 -13.93
C ALA A 28 8.36 7.73 -12.95
N PRO A 29 8.76 6.91 -11.95
CA PRO A 29 7.84 6.47 -10.91
C PRO A 29 7.28 7.69 -10.18
N PRO A 30 5.97 7.69 -9.84
CA PRO A 30 5.37 8.79 -9.11
C PRO A 30 6.09 9.01 -7.76
N PRO A 31 6.20 10.26 -7.30
CA PRO A 31 6.86 10.56 -6.03
C PRO A 31 6.11 9.91 -4.86
N VAL A 32 6.84 9.36 -3.89
CA VAL A 32 6.27 8.87 -2.64
C VAL A 32 5.89 10.09 -1.79
N VAL A 33 4.61 10.18 -1.41
CA VAL A 33 4.06 11.31 -0.64
C VAL A 33 3.94 10.93 0.83
N ALA A 34 4.53 11.73 1.72
CA ALA A 34 4.30 11.60 3.16
C ALA A 34 2.92 12.15 3.52
N VAL A 35 2.14 11.36 4.26
CA VAL A 35 0.78 11.71 4.68
C VAL A 35 0.68 11.74 6.21
N GLY A 36 -0.12 12.66 6.74
CA GLY A 36 -0.45 12.68 8.17
C GLY A 36 -1.41 11.55 8.55
N VAL A 37 -1.51 11.25 9.85
CA VAL A 37 -2.29 10.13 10.38
C VAL A 37 -3.77 10.21 9.98
N ALA A 38 -4.38 11.39 10.03
CA ALA A 38 -5.78 11.57 9.63
C ALA A 38 -6.01 11.25 8.14
N ALA A 39 -5.14 11.76 7.27
CA ALA A 39 -5.20 11.50 5.84
C ALA A 39 -4.95 10.01 5.54
N ALA A 40 -3.99 9.37 6.20
CA ALA A 40 -3.75 7.94 6.08
C ALA A 40 -4.99 7.11 6.46
N SER A 41 -5.66 7.47 7.57
CA SER A 41 -6.90 6.82 8.01
C SER A 41 -8.01 6.92 6.95
N ASP A 42 -8.19 8.10 6.36
CA ASP A 42 -9.20 8.30 5.31
C ASP A 42 -8.88 7.50 4.04
N LEU A 43 -7.60 7.43 3.64
CA LEU A 43 -7.17 6.64 2.48
C LEU A 43 -7.49 5.15 2.66
N ILE A 44 -7.22 4.59 3.85
CA ILE A 44 -7.52 3.19 4.18
C ILE A 44 -9.03 2.96 4.24
N ARG A 45 -9.78 3.80 4.96
CA ARG A 45 -11.23 3.65 5.14
C ARG A 45 -12.02 3.82 3.83
N SER A 46 -11.49 4.58 2.88
CA SER A 46 -12.08 4.70 1.54
C SER A 46 -12.01 3.42 0.71
N GLY A 47 -11.23 2.42 1.14
CA GLY A 47 -11.06 1.12 0.47
C GLY A 47 -10.15 1.14 -0.76
N GLY A 48 -9.59 2.31 -1.12
CA GLY A 48 -8.69 2.44 -2.27
C GLY A 48 -7.21 2.13 -1.97
N HIS A 49 -6.86 1.93 -0.71
CA HIS A 49 -5.49 1.76 -0.25
C HIS A 49 -5.36 0.61 0.73
N ARG A 50 -4.21 -0.06 0.68
CA ARG A 50 -3.83 -1.11 1.62
C ARG A 50 -2.73 -0.62 2.57
N TYR A 51 -2.69 -1.20 3.75
CA TYR A 51 -1.76 -0.78 4.80
C TYR A 51 -0.62 -1.78 4.94
N LEU A 52 0.62 -1.32 4.71
CA LEU A 52 1.84 -2.08 4.91
C LEU A 52 2.55 -1.57 6.16
N ASP A 53 2.62 -2.42 7.18
CA ASP A 53 3.33 -2.14 8.41
C ASP A 53 4.73 -2.75 8.35
N VAL A 54 5.76 -1.89 8.29
CA VAL A 54 7.16 -2.36 8.18
C VAL A 54 7.92 -2.38 9.51
N ARG A 55 7.19 -2.21 10.62
CA ARG A 55 7.72 -2.35 11.98
C ARG A 55 8.07 -3.80 12.30
N THR A 56 8.74 -4.00 13.43
CA THR A 56 9.01 -5.35 13.96
C THR A 56 7.73 -6.11 14.24
N GLU A 57 7.80 -7.43 14.24
CA GLU A 57 6.66 -8.29 14.56
C GLU A 57 6.19 -8.06 16.01
N GLU A 58 7.09 -7.72 16.92
CA GLU A 58 6.79 -7.36 18.31
C GLU A 58 5.91 -6.11 18.38
N GLU A 59 6.31 -5.04 17.69
CA GLU A 59 5.56 -3.78 17.63
C GLU A 59 4.18 -3.99 16.98
N PHE A 60 4.12 -4.80 15.91
CA PHE A 60 2.86 -5.14 15.25
C PHE A 60 1.90 -5.91 16.17
N ARG A 61 2.41 -6.92 16.87
CA ARG A 61 1.62 -7.72 17.82
C ARG A 61 1.14 -6.91 19.03
N SER A 62 1.87 -5.87 19.42
CA SER A 62 1.46 -4.97 20.52
C SER A 62 0.25 -4.10 20.15
N GLY A 63 0.00 -3.92 18.85
CA GLY A 63 -1.14 -3.18 18.31
C GLY A 63 -0.89 -2.79 16.86
N HIS A 64 -1.91 -2.97 16.03
CA HIS A 64 -1.87 -2.65 14.60
C HIS A 64 -3.25 -2.26 14.07
N VAL A 65 -3.25 -1.68 12.87
CA VAL A 65 -4.48 -1.38 12.12
C VAL A 65 -5.05 -2.69 11.58
N GLU A 66 -6.36 -2.90 11.68
CA GLU A 66 -7.02 -4.09 11.12
C GLU A 66 -6.75 -4.22 9.61
N ASP A 67 -6.69 -5.46 9.12
CA ASP A 67 -6.38 -5.81 7.72
C ASP A 67 -5.01 -5.32 7.18
N SER A 68 -4.11 -4.86 8.07
CA SER A 68 -2.75 -4.52 7.68
C SER A 68 -1.86 -5.74 7.49
N LEU A 69 -0.95 -5.65 6.52
CA LEU A 69 0.08 -6.67 6.30
C LEU A 69 1.39 -6.22 6.93
N ASN A 70 1.93 -7.02 7.86
CA ASN A 70 3.24 -6.78 8.44
C ASN A 70 4.35 -7.45 7.61
N VAL A 71 5.32 -6.65 7.17
CA VAL A 71 6.57 -7.14 6.60
C VAL A 71 7.71 -6.32 7.21
N PRO A 72 8.39 -6.80 8.26
CA PRO A 72 9.44 -6.03 8.91
C PRO A 72 10.56 -5.66 7.93
N TYR A 73 10.92 -4.37 7.90
CA TYR A 73 12.04 -3.90 7.08
C TYR A 73 13.39 -4.12 7.77
N LEU A 74 13.41 -3.96 9.10
CA LEU A 74 14.61 -4.06 9.93
C LEU A 74 14.40 -5.05 11.07
N PHE A 75 15.39 -5.91 11.27
CA PHE A 75 15.54 -6.77 12.43
C PHE A 75 16.55 -6.16 13.40
N PHE A 76 16.22 -6.19 14.68
CA PHE A 76 17.13 -5.80 15.76
C PHE A 76 17.74 -7.05 16.36
N THR A 77 19.03 -7.28 16.09
CA THR A 77 19.79 -8.43 16.60
C THR A 77 20.81 -7.97 17.63
N SER A 78 21.43 -8.91 18.33
CA SER A 78 22.54 -8.62 19.24
C SER A 78 23.76 -7.98 18.55
N GLN A 79 23.88 -8.12 17.23
CA GLN A 79 24.95 -7.56 16.41
C GLN A 79 24.57 -6.20 15.79
N GLY A 80 23.36 -5.71 16.02
CA GLY A 80 22.88 -4.42 15.53
C GLY A 80 21.62 -4.54 14.66
N ARG A 81 21.50 -3.64 13.67
CA ARG A 81 20.34 -3.57 12.77
C ARG A 81 20.64 -4.30 11.47
N GLU A 82 19.81 -5.28 11.12
CA GLU A 82 19.91 -6.02 9.87
C GLU A 82 18.67 -5.76 9.01
N LYS A 83 18.86 -5.47 7.72
CA LYS A 83 17.74 -5.35 6.78
C LYS A 83 17.21 -6.73 6.45
N ASN A 84 15.90 -6.88 6.40
CA ASN A 84 15.28 -8.12 5.97
C ASN A 84 15.63 -8.42 4.49
N PRO A 85 16.43 -9.46 4.18
CA PRO A 85 16.85 -9.76 2.82
C PRO A 85 15.70 -10.25 1.94
N LYS A 86 14.60 -10.70 2.55
CA LYS A 86 13.39 -11.19 1.87
C LYS A 86 12.30 -10.13 1.74
N PHE A 87 12.54 -8.89 2.19
CA PHE A 87 11.54 -7.82 2.26
C PHE A 87 10.77 -7.66 0.95
N ILE A 88 11.49 -7.49 -0.17
CA ILE A 88 10.85 -7.31 -1.49
C ILE A 88 10.02 -8.51 -1.90
N ALA A 89 10.52 -9.74 -1.67
CA ALA A 89 9.80 -10.96 -2.01
C ALA A 89 8.54 -11.14 -1.17
N GLN A 90 8.58 -10.79 0.12
CA GLN A 90 7.43 -10.86 1.02
C GLN A 90 6.38 -9.80 0.70
N VAL A 91 6.80 -8.57 0.40
CA VAL A 91 5.88 -7.52 -0.08
C VAL A 91 5.25 -7.93 -1.41
N ALA A 92 6.03 -8.41 -2.38
CA ALA A 92 5.50 -8.84 -3.68
C ALA A 92 4.58 -10.07 -3.61
N ALA A 93 4.69 -10.90 -2.56
CA ALA A 93 3.76 -11.99 -2.32
C ALA A 93 2.41 -11.51 -1.73
N GLY A 94 2.41 -10.32 -1.12
CA GLY A 94 1.25 -9.75 -0.46
C GLY A 94 0.56 -8.65 -1.24
N PHE A 95 1.22 -8.00 -2.21
CA PHE A 95 0.72 -6.85 -2.95
C PHE A 95 0.94 -6.98 -4.46
N ASP A 96 -0.02 -6.50 -5.23
CA ASP A 96 0.09 -6.35 -6.68
C ASP A 96 0.74 -5.00 -7.04
N LYS A 97 1.22 -4.86 -8.27
CA LYS A 97 1.88 -3.61 -8.73
C LYS A 97 0.92 -2.43 -8.81
N GLU A 98 -0.37 -2.73 -8.93
CA GLU A 98 -1.47 -1.78 -9.05
C GLU A 98 -2.07 -1.40 -7.69
N ASP A 99 -1.63 -2.04 -6.59
CA ASP A 99 -2.09 -1.71 -5.24
C ASP A 99 -1.57 -0.32 -4.83
N ASN A 100 -2.47 0.54 -4.34
CA ASN A 100 -2.06 1.76 -3.64
C ASN A 100 -1.71 1.40 -2.20
N ILE A 101 -0.47 1.64 -1.79
CA ILE A 101 0.04 1.22 -0.48
C ILE A 101 0.32 2.44 0.39
N VAL A 102 -0.25 2.45 1.59
CA VAL A 102 0.19 3.32 2.69
C VAL A 102 1.17 2.54 3.54
N VAL A 103 2.39 3.05 3.65
CA VAL A 103 3.46 2.40 4.43
C VAL A 103 3.61 3.10 5.78
N VAL A 104 3.62 2.34 6.87
CA VAL A 104 3.94 2.86 8.20
C VAL A 104 5.31 2.35 8.67
N PHE A 105 6.10 3.28 9.21
CA PHE A 105 7.39 3.01 9.82
C PHE A 105 7.54 3.88 11.08
N LEU A 106 8.15 3.33 12.14
CA LEU A 106 8.52 4.11 13.32
C LEU A 106 9.97 4.56 13.21
N MET A 107 10.17 5.87 13.03
CA MET A 107 11.47 6.47 13.29
C MET A 107 11.64 6.63 14.80
N ASN A 108 12.54 5.86 15.42
CA ASN A 108 13.07 6.24 16.72
C ASN A 108 13.99 7.45 16.52
N SER A 109 13.49 8.64 16.83
CA SER A 109 14.30 9.85 16.92
C SER A 109 15.21 9.76 18.15
N THR A 110 16.39 9.16 17.99
CA THR A 110 17.50 9.37 18.93
C THR A 110 18.76 9.69 18.16
N HIS A 111 18.87 10.96 17.77
CA HIS A 111 20.13 11.69 17.83
C HIS A 111 19.85 13.09 18.35
N SER A 112 19.60 13.19 19.66
CA SER A 112 20.16 14.32 20.40
C SER A 112 21.65 14.03 20.56
N SER A 113 22.41 14.27 19.48
CA SER A 113 23.83 14.54 19.65
C SER A 113 23.89 15.89 20.36
N SER A 114 24.05 15.84 21.68
CA SER A 114 24.54 16.97 22.44
C SER A 114 26.00 17.15 22.04
N ASP A 115 26.27 18.14 21.20
CA ASP A 115 27.55 18.85 21.10
C ASP A 115 27.25 20.35 21.18
#